data_AF-A0A259JV19-F1
#
_entry.id   AF-A0A259JV19-F1
#
_cell.length_a   1.000
_cell.length_b   1.000
_cell.length_c   1.000
_cell.angle_alpha   90.00
_cell.angle_beta   90.00
_cell.angle_gamma   90.00
#
_symmetry.space_group_name_H-M   'P 1'
#
loop_
_entity.id
_entity.type
_entity.pdbx_description
1 polymer ?
#
loop_
_entity_poly.entity_id
_entity_poly.type
_entity_poly.pdbx_seq_one_letter_code
_entity_poly.pdbx_strand_id
1 'polypeptide(L)' 'MAGFQQSVPGGRFRIVQVIAHNGRSLARWALQNADGAVLQLGASFAYHDAEGRLKEISGFFPLTSSAPTA' A
#
# COMPACT_ATOMS: atom_id res chain seq x y z
N MET A 1 10.87 2.13 -7.35
CA MET A 1 10.09 1.23 -8.24
C MET A 1 10.95 0.46 -9.22
N ALA A 2 12.08 1.01 -9.70
CA ALA A 2 13.04 0.23 -10.47
C ALA A 2 13.42 -1.05 -9.69
N GLY A 3 13.37 -2.19 -10.37
CA GLY A 3 13.70 -3.50 -9.81
C GLY A 3 12.59 -4.24 -9.06
N PHE A 4 11.40 -3.67 -8.90
CA PHE A 4 10.31 -4.38 -8.22
C PHE A 4 9.92 -5.70 -8.91
N GLN A 5 9.75 -5.68 -10.23
CA GLN A 5 9.42 -6.89 -10.98
C GLN A 5 10.59 -7.90 -11.06
N GLN A 6 11.80 -7.47 -10.73
CA GLN A 6 12.95 -8.38 -10.64
C GLN A 6 13.00 -9.06 -9.27
N SER A 7 12.62 -8.36 -8.20
CA SER A 7 12.57 -8.92 -6.83
C SER A 7 11.29 -9.72 -6.57
N VAL A 8 10.16 -9.33 -7.15
CA VAL A 8 8.88 -10.04 -7.07
C VAL A 8 8.31 -10.19 -8.49
N PRO A 9 8.77 -11.19 -9.27
CA PRO A 9 8.26 -11.44 -10.60
C PRO A 9 6.74 -11.66 -10.61
N GLY A 10 6.02 -10.90 -11.44
CA GLY A 10 4.55 -10.93 -11.48
C GLY A 10 3.89 -10.36 -10.22
N GLY A 11 4.67 -9.77 -9.31
CA GLY A 11 4.19 -9.15 -8.11
C GLY A 11 3.30 -7.96 -8.41
N ARG A 12 2.27 -7.76 -7.60
CA ARG A 12 1.35 -6.62 -7.73
C ARG A 12 0.86 -6.12 -6.39
N PHE A 13 0.63 -4.82 -6.29
CA PHE A 13 -0.09 -4.22 -5.18
C PHE A 13 -1.58 -4.22 -5.49
N ARG A 14 -2.37 -4.90 -4.65
CA ARG A 14 -3.83 -4.81 -4.66
C ARG A 14 -4.26 -3.79 -3.63
N ILE A 15 -4.92 -2.72 -4.05
CA ILE A 15 -5.55 -1.77 -3.14
C ILE A 15 -6.77 -2.43 -2.50
N VAL A 16 -6.79 -2.44 -1.17
CA VAL A 16 -7.86 -3.02 -0.35
C VAL A 16 -8.85 -1.94 0.06
N GLN A 17 -8.36 -0.75 0.39
CA GLN A 17 -9.17 0.38 0.83
C GLN A 17 -8.46 1.69 0.50
N VAL A 18 -9.25 2.72 0.16
CA VAL A 18 -8.80 4.11 0.11
C VAL A 18 -9.74 4.95 0.97
N ILE A 19 -9.18 5.74 1.86
CA ILE A 19 -9.87 6.75 2.66
C ILE A 19 -9.24 8.09 2.29
N ALA A 20 -10.04 9.11 1.99
CA ALA A 20 -9.53 10.42 1.62
C ALA A 20 -10.31 11.53 2.34
N HIS A 21 -9.60 12.55 2.80
CA HIS A 21 -10.18 13.73 3.44
C HIS A 21 -9.20 14.90 3.39
N ASN A 22 -9.68 16.10 3.03
CA ASN A 22 -8.94 17.38 3.08
C ASN A 22 -7.50 17.31 2.55
N GLY A 23 -7.36 16.90 1.28
CA GLY A 23 -6.06 16.80 0.60
C GLY A 23 -5.16 15.67 1.13
N ARG A 24 -5.67 14.77 1.95
CA ARG A 24 -4.94 13.61 2.48
C ARG A 24 -5.61 12.32 2.05
N SER A 25 -4.83 11.27 1.85
CA SER A 25 -5.37 9.93 1.64
C SER A 25 -4.59 8.87 2.40
N LEU A 26 -5.31 7.82 2.80
CA LEU A 26 -4.78 6.60 3.37
C LEU A 26 -5.21 5.44 2.47
N ALA A 27 -4.24 4.77 1.85
CA ALA A 27 -4.46 3.57 1.07
C ALA A 27 -3.97 2.34 1.86
N ARG A 28 -4.82 1.35 2.06
CA ARG A 28 -4.42 0.01 2.53
C ARG A 28 -4.24 -0.89 1.34
N TRP A 29 -3.17 -1.68 1.33
CA TRP A 29 -2.83 -2.53 0.20
C TRP A 29 -2.27 -3.88 0.64
N ALA A 30 -2.34 -4.84 -0.28
CA ALA A 30 -1.68 -6.14 -0.18
C ALA A 30 -0.72 -6.32 -1.35
N LEU A 31 0.55 -6.60 -1.08
CA LEU A 31 1.48 -7.11 -2.08
C LEU A 31 1.18 -8.59 -2.30
N GLN A 32 0.90 -8.95 -3.54
CA GLN A 32 0.63 -10.32 -3.96
C GLN A 32 1.72 -10.80 -4.93
N ASN A 33 2.04 -12.09 -4.91
CA ASN A 33 2.84 -12.73 -5.95
C ASN A 33 2.01 -12.98 -7.23
N ALA A 34 2.62 -13.59 -8.25
CA ALA A 34 1.97 -13.92 -9.52
C ALA A 34 0.72 -14.82 -9.34
N ASP A 35 0.74 -15.73 -8.36
CA ASP A 35 -0.36 -16.66 -8.06
C ASP A 35 -1.47 -16.02 -7.20
N GLY A 36 -1.29 -14.77 -6.79
CA GLY A 36 -2.24 -14.02 -5.95
C GLY A 36 -2.07 -14.25 -4.44
N ALA A 37 -1.09 -15.03 -4.01
CA ALA A 37 -0.76 -15.20 -2.59
C ALA A 37 -0.27 -13.87 -2.00
N VAL A 38 -0.80 -13.49 -0.83
CA VAL A 38 -0.41 -12.25 -0.15
C VAL A 38 0.96 -12.44 0.50
N LEU A 39 1.94 -11.67 0.04
CA LEU A 39 3.29 -11.65 0.57
C LEU A 39 3.44 -10.63 1.70
N GLN A 40 2.74 -9.50 1.61
CA GLN A 40 2.84 -8.43 2.59
C GLN A 40 1.59 -7.56 2.61
N LEU A 41 1.18 -7.11 3.79
CA LEU A 41 0.18 -6.05 3.95
C LEU A 41 0.87 -4.74 4.26
N GLY A 42 0.27 -3.63 3.86
CA GLY A 42 0.79 -2.32 4.22
C GLY A 42 -0.23 -1.21 4.06
N ALA A 43 0.22 -0.02 4.42
CA ALA A 43 -0.55 1.20 4.25
C ALA A 43 0.35 2.30 3.70
N SER A 44 -0.24 3.24 2.99
CA SER A 44 0.42 4.45 2.55
C SER A 44 -0.43 5.65 2.93
N PHE A 45 0.17 6.65 3.57
CA PHE A 45 -0.47 7.93 3.87
C PHE A 45 0.14 9.02 2.99
N ALA A 46 -0.71 9.79 2.33
CA ALA A 46 -0.31 10.76 1.33
C ALA A 46 -0.92 12.14 1.56
N TYR A 47 -0.13 13.18 1.24
CA TYR A 47 -0.58 14.57 1.14
C TYR A 47 -0.63 14.99 -0.32
N HIS A 48 -1.64 15.75 -0.68
CA HIS A 48 -1.87 16.29 -2.02
C HIS A 48 -1.88 17.82 -1.96
N ASP A 49 -1.44 18.46 -3.03
CA ASP A 49 -1.56 19.91 -3.19
C ASP A 49 -2.99 20.33 -3.57
N ALA A 50 -3.19 21.64 -3.77
CA ALA A 50 -4.50 22.20 -4.10
C ALA A 50 -5.02 21.73 -5.47
N GLU A 51 -4.13 21.32 -6.36
CA GLU A 51 -4.43 20.75 -7.68
C GLU A 51 -4.62 19.22 -7.63
N GLY A 52 -4.54 18.62 -6.44
CA GLY A 52 -4.72 17.17 -6.23
C GLY A 52 -3.50 16.33 -6.59
N ARG A 53 -2.33 16.93 -6.86
CA ARG A 53 -1.10 16.21 -7.16
C ARG A 53 -0.47 15.69 -5.87
N LEU A 54 0.13 14.50 -5.94
CA LEU A 54 0.86 13.92 -4.81
C LEU A 54 2.06 14.80 -4.45
N LYS A 55 2.08 15.30 -3.21
CA LYS A 55 3.17 16.11 -2.66
C LYS A 55 4.13 15.29 -1.81
N GLU A 56 3.57 14.40 -0.98
CA GLU A 56 4.34 13.56 -0.07
C GLU A 56 3.61 12.24 0.16
N ILE A 57 4.36 11.16 0.37
CA ILE A 57 3.81 9.85 0.72
C ILE A 57 4.73 9.15 1.73
N SER A 58 4.14 8.63 2.80
CA SER A 58 4.81 7.75 3.76
C SER A 58 4.24 6.35 3.65
N GLY A 59 5.11 5.34 3.54
CA GLY A 59 4.75 3.94 3.49
C GLY A 59 4.96 3.24 4.83
N PHE A 60 4.04 2.35 5.18
CA PHE A 60 4.06 1.55 6.40
C PHE A 60 3.93 0.06 6.01
N PHE A 61 4.87 -0.76 6.50
CA PHE A 61 4.93 -2.21 6.34
C PHE A 61 4.72 -2.85 7.72
N PRO A 62 4.28 -4.12 7.85
CA PRO A 62 3.61 -4.52 9.07
C PRO A 62 4.54 -4.54 10.30
N LEU A 63 4.07 -3.89 11.36
CA LEU A 63 4.27 -4.27 12.76
C LEU A 63 3.14 -5.26 13.09
N THR A 64 3.39 -6.57 12.87
CA THR A 64 2.50 -7.73 13.11
C THR A 64 1.12 -7.77 12.41
N SER A 65 0.69 -8.98 12.06
CA SER A 65 -0.70 -9.26 11.66
C SER A 65 -1.57 -9.18 12.92
N SER A 66 -2.53 -8.27 13.00
CA SER A 66 -3.59 -8.36 14.01
C SER A 66 -4.57 -9.46 13.60
N ALA A 67 -4.16 -10.72 13.70
CA ALA A 67 -5.13 -11.77 13.93
C ALA A 67 -5.72 -11.51 15.33
N PRO A 68 -7.05 -11.44 15.52
CA PRO A 68 -7.61 -11.42 16.85
C PRO A 68 -7.20 -12.73 17.53
N THR A 69 -6.52 -12.63 18.67
CA THR A 69 -6.35 -13.75 19.58
C THR A 69 -7.76 -14.22 19.96
N ALA A 70 -8.06 -15.48 19.65
CA ALA A 70 -9.30 -16.15 20.07
C ALA A 70 -9.38 -16.23 21.60
#